data_AF-A0A9E5PJS5-F1
#
_entry.id   AF-A0A9E5PJS5-F1
#
_cell.length_a   1.000
_cell.length_b   1.000
_cell.length_c   1.000
_cell.angle_alpha   90.00
_cell.angle_beta   90.00
_cell.angle_gamma   90.00
#
_symmetry.space_group_name_H-M   'P 1'
#
loop_
_entity.id
_entity.type
_entity.pdbx_description
1 polymer ?
#
loop_
_entity_poly.entity_id
_entity_poly.type
_entity_poly.pdbx_seq_one_letter_code
_entity_poly.pdbx_strand_id
1 'polypeptide(L)'
;SPKRLEPDALELLARHRWPGNVRELQTLMERLELFAEGPTVSAAAVLAHLPVNSANRHERATLTMALEAHGWDVRQTARALGIARSTLYRWLKQHGLERPVPTSSPVSRETEGASHATRAPSPAAP
;
A
#
# COMPACT_ATOMS: atom_id res chain seq x y z
N SER A 1 -17.90 18.48 24.50
CA SER A 1 -18.41 19.22 23.33
C SER A 1 -17.30 19.28 22.31
N PRO A 2 -17.56 18.98 21.03
CA PRO A 2 -16.50 18.94 20.03
C PRO A 2 -15.81 20.30 19.93
N LYS A 3 -14.47 20.31 19.96
CA LYS A 3 -13.69 21.54 19.80
C LYS A 3 -13.83 22.09 18.38
N ARG A 4 -13.83 23.42 18.25
CA ARG A 4 -13.84 24.11 16.95
C ARG A 4 -12.43 24.21 16.38
N LEU A 5 -12.24 23.78 15.14
CA LEU A 5 -10.99 24.04 14.42
C LEU A 5 -10.94 25.51 14.00
N GLU A 6 -9.82 26.17 14.25
CA GLU A 6 -9.53 27.48 13.67
C GLU A 6 -9.21 27.34 12.17
N PRO A 7 -9.41 28.41 11.37
CA PRO A 7 -9.20 28.33 9.91
C PRO A 7 -7.79 27.91 9.50
N ASP A 8 -6.78 28.35 10.25
CA ASP A 8 -5.36 28.03 10.06
C ASP A 8 -5.05 26.56 10.42
N ALA A 9 -5.67 26.05 11.49
CA ALA A 9 -5.60 24.64 11.87
C ALA A 9 -6.17 23.75 10.76
N LEU A 10 -7.32 24.13 10.21
CA LEU A 10 -7.98 23.41 9.12
C LEU A 10 -7.13 23.43 7.84
N GLU A 11 -6.53 24.58 7.50
CA GLU A 11 -5.63 24.72 6.37
C GLU A 11 -4.37 23.85 6.53
N LEU A 12 -3.82 23.79 7.74
CA LEU A 12 -2.65 22.97 8.05
C LEU A 12 -2.96 21.47 7.97
N LEU A 13 -4.11 21.04 8.50
CA LEU A 13 -4.59 19.67 8.39
C LEU A 13 -4.83 19.27 6.92
N ALA A 14 -5.40 20.16 6.10
CA ALA A 14 -5.66 19.92 4.69
C ALA A 14 -4.38 19.83 3.85
N ARG A 15 -3.34 20.60 4.19
CA ARG A 15 -2.04 20.57 3.50
C ARG A 15 -1.18 19.35 3.88
N HIS A 16 -1.42 18.74 5.04
CA HIS A 16 -0.64 17.60 5.50
C HIS A 16 -0.95 16.36 4.64
N ARG A 17 0.09 15.59 4.25
CA ARG A 17 -0.06 14.44 3.33
C ARG A 17 -0.60 13.14 3.97
N TRP A 18 -0.82 13.14 5.29
CA TRP A 18 -1.32 11.99 6.10
C TRP A 18 -0.79 10.62 5.66
N PRO A 19 0.51 10.36 5.86
CA PRO A 19 1.16 9.20 5.28
C PRO A 19 0.65 7.84 5.81
N GLY A 20 -0.09 7.80 6.92
CA GLY A 20 -0.76 6.60 7.46
C GLY A 20 -2.28 6.57 7.33
N ASN A 21 -2.86 7.30 6.36
CA ASN A 21 -4.30 7.36 6.04
C ASN A 21 -5.17 8.08 7.11
N VAL A 22 -6.50 7.97 6.98
CA VAL A 22 -7.52 8.55 7.87
C VAL A 22 -7.32 8.17 9.35
N ARG A 23 -6.66 7.05 9.64
CA ARG A 23 -6.33 6.65 11.02
C ARG A 23 -5.37 7.61 11.71
N GLU A 24 -4.37 8.13 11.01
CA GLU A 24 -3.47 9.13 11.60
C GLU A 24 -4.20 10.44 11.89
N LEU A 25 -5.10 10.87 10.99
CA LEU A 25 -5.97 12.00 11.23
C LEU A 25 -6.88 11.74 12.43
N GLN A 26 -7.50 10.56 12.51
CA GLN A 26 -8.36 10.19 13.63
C GLN A 26 -7.62 10.20 14.96
N THR A 27 -6.46 9.55 15.05
CA THR A 27 -5.62 9.55 16.26
C THR A 27 -5.18 10.95 16.66
N LEU A 28 -4.86 11.81 15.68
CA LEU A 28 -4.55 13.20 15.97
C LEU A 28 -5.78 13.93 16.53
N MET A 29 -6.96 13.78 15.92
CA MET A 29 -8.19 14.40 16.38
C MET A 29 -8.58 13.94 17.79
N GLU A 30 -8.41 12.65 18.09
CA GLU A 30 -8.60 12.09 19.45
C GLU A 30 -7.64 12.71 20.47
N ARG A 31 -6.36 12.91 20.09
CA ARG A 31 -5.38 13.58 20.95
C ARG A 31 -5.70 15.05 21.15
N LEU A 32 -6.12 15.76 20.10
CA LEU A 32 -6.50 17.17 20.19
C LEU A 32 -7.74 17.36 21.07
N GLU A 33 -8.72 16.45 21.00
CA GLU A 33 -9.88 16.48 21.88
C GLU A 33 -9.47 16.31 23.35
N LEU A 34 -8.49 15.45 23.63
CA LEU A 34 -8.03 15.17 25.00
C LEU A 34 -7.08 16.23 25.58
N PHE A 35 -6.18 16.78 24.76
CA PHE A 35 -5.04 17.57 25.23
C PHE A 35 -5.05 19.04 24.79
N ALA A 36 -5.82 19.43 23.76
CA ALA A 36 -5.90 20.85 23.42
C ALA A 36 -6.62 21.60 24.54
N GLU A 37 -6.12 22.77 24.92
CA GLU A 37 -6.77 23.60 25.94
C GLU A 37 -7.90 24.44 25.31
N GLY A 38 -9.01 24.60 26.05
CA GLY A 38 -10.11 25.46 25.61
C GLY A 38 -11.03 24.87 24.50
N PRO A 39 -11.95 25.68 23.98
CA PRO A 39 -12.97 25.23 23.02
C PRO A 39 -12.50 25.25 21.56
N THR A 40 -11.32 25.80 21.27
CA THR A 40 -10.78 25.92 19.90
C THR A 40 -9.44 25.22 19.75
N VAL A 41 -9.14 24.78 18.53
CA VAL A 41 -7.88 24.15 18.15
C VAL A 41 -7.21 25.04 17.11
N SER A 42 -6.08 25.64 17.48
CA SER A 42 -5.25 26.49 16.62
C SER A 42 -4.23 25.68 15.81
N ALA A 43 -3.63 26.28 14.79
CA ALA A 43 -2.55 25.64 14.03
C ALA A 43 -1.36 25.22 14.92
N ALA A 44 -1.07 25.99 15.98
CA ALA A 44 -0.01 25.67 16.94
C ALA A 44 -0.35 24.40 17.73
N ALA A 45 -1.60 24.23 18.16
CA ALA A 45 -2.05 23.03 18.84
C ALA A 45 -1.96 21.80 17.91
N VAL A 46 -2.33 21.96 16.63
CA VAL A 46 -2.17 20.90 15.62
C VAL A 46 -0.69 20.55 15.44
N LEU A 47 0.18 21.53 15.22
CA LEU A 47 1.63 21.32 15.03
C LEU A 47 2.29 20.62 16.22
N ALA A 48 1.90 20.98 17.44
CA ALA A 48 2.43 20.35 18.66
C ALA A 48 2.07 18.85 18.77
N HIS A 49 0.97 18.43 18.13
CA HIS A 49 0.45 17.06 18.20
C HIS A 49 0.62 16.27 16.90
N LEU A 50 1.04 16.93 15.82
CA LEU A 50 1.33 16.28 14.56
C LEU A 50 2.40 15.20 14.79
N PRO A 51 2.24 14.02 14.17
CA PRO A 51 3.24 12.98 14.29
C PRO A 51 4.54 13.43 13.61
N VAL A 52 5.53 13.84 14.41
CA VAL A 52 6.91 14.08 13.96
C VAL A 52 7.59 12.73 13.76
N ASN A 53 7.29 12.04 12.66
CA ASN A 53 8.23 11.21 11.89
C ASN A 53 7.56 10.43 10.75
N SER A 54 7.62 10.99 9.54
CA SER A 54 8.54 10.60 8.45
C SER A 54 8.78 9.14 8.05
N ALA A 55 8.26 8.11 8.72
CA ALA A 55 8.58 6.73 8.38
C ALA A 55 7.78 6.22 7.16
N ASN A 56 6.51 6.61 7.04
CA ASN A 56 5.54 5.87 6.24
C ASN A 56 5.70 5.89 4.69
N ARG A 57 6.47 6.82 4.08
CA ARG A 57 6.64 6.86 2.60
C ARG A 57 7.91 6.15 2.11
N HIS A 58 9.04 6.36 2.78
CA HIS A 58 10.29 5.63 2.47
C HIS A 58 10.21 4.17 2.95
N GLU A 59 9.47 3.92 4.02
CA GLU A 59 9.26 2.58 4.57
C GLU A 59 8.40 1.73 3.64
N ARG A 60 7.34 2.27 3.01
CA ARG A 60 6.54 1.51 2.02
C ARG A 60 7.37 1.11 0.80
N ALA A 61 8.13 2.03 0.20
CA ALA A 61 8.93 1.71 -0.99
C ALA A 61 10.03 0.68 -0.67
N THR A 62 10.73 0.88 0.45
CA THR A 62 11.74 -0.07 0.96
C THR A 62 11.12 -1.44 1.25
N LEU A 63 9.94 -1.45 1.86
CA LEU A 63 9.20 -2.67 2.19
C LEU A 63 8.71 -3.40 0.94
N THR A 64 8.18 -2.68 -0.06
CA THR A 64 7.80 -3.25 -1.36
C THR A 64 9.00 -3.86 -2.07
N MET A 65 10.12 -3.14 -2.18
CA MET A 65 11.34 -3.67 -2.80
C MET A 65 11.87 -4.92 -2.07
N ALA A 66 11.86 -4.91 -0.73
CA ALA A 66 12.29 -6.06 0.04
C ALA A 66 11.34 -7.27 -0.15
N LEU A 67 10.02 -7.04 -0.17
CA LEU A 67 9.05 -8.09 -0.43
C LEU A 67 9.22 -8.67 -1.84
N GLU A 68 9.38 -7.81 -2.85
CA GLU A 68 9.60 -8.24 -4.25
C GLU A 68 10.90 -9.04 -4.40
N ALA A 69 12.00 -8.57 -3.81
CA ALA A 69 13.30 -9.26 -3.83
C ALA A 69 13.25 -10.66 -3.20
N HIS A 70 12.32 -10.89 -2.26
CA HIS A 70 12.10 -12.17 -1.60
C HIS A 70 10.83 -12.91 -2.10
N GLY A 71 10.27 -12.54 -3.25
CA GLY A 71 9.12 -13.24 -3.84
C GLY A 71 7.86 -13.19 -2.96
N TRP A 72 7.69 -12.14 -2.18
CA TRP A 72 6.65 -11.94 -1.18
C TRP A 72 6.67 -12.95 -0.02
N ASP A 73 7.83 -13.59 0.25
CA ASP A 73 8.03 -14.41 1.44
C ASP A 73 8.26 -13.54 2.68
N VAL A 74 7.22 -13.43 3.52
CA VAL A 74 7.23 -12.66 4.77
C VAL A 74 8.33 -13.16 5.74
N ARG A 75 8.65 -14.46 5.75
CA ARG A 75 9.67 -15.01 6.67
C ARG A 75 11.06 -14.56 6.26
N GLN A 76 11.38 -14.66 4.97
CA GLN A 76 12.66 -14.21 4.43
C GLN A 76 12.79 -12.69 4.51
N THR A 77 11.73 -11.95 4.15
CA THR A 77 11.71 -10.50 4.20
C THR A 77 11.92 -9.99 5.64
N ALA A 78 11.23 -10.56 6.64
CA ALA A 78 11.42 -10.16 8.04
C ALA A 78 12.85 -10.42 8.52
N ARG A 79 13.44 -11.55 8.11
CA ARG A 79 14.83 -11.89 8.43
C ARG A 79 15.82 -10.92 7.78
N ALA A 80 15.61 -10.58 6.51
CA ALA A 80 16.46 -9.64 5.77
C ALA A 80 16.38 -8.21 6.34
N LEU A 81 15.20 -7.82 6.84
CA LEU A 81 14.99 -6.53 7.51
C LEU A 81 15.41 -6.52 8.99
N GLY A 82 15.83 -7.67 9.55
CA GLY A 82 16.25 -7.76 10.96
C GLY A 82 15.12 -7.57 11.98
N ILE A 83 13.86 -7.80 11.60
CA ILE A 83 12.68 -7.57 12.44
C ILE A 83 11.91 -8.86 12.73
N ALA A 84 11.11 -8.83 13.79
CA ALA A 84 10.15 -9.89 14.06
C ALA A 84 9.06 -9.94 12.97
N ARG A 85 8.60 -11.15 12.64
CA ARG A 85 7.52 -11.39 11.66
C ARG A 85 6.23 -10.64 12.00
N SER A 86 5.88 -10.55 13.29
CA SER A 86 4.72 -9.81 13.78
C SER A 86 4.80 -8.32 13.44
N THR A 87 6.00 -7.74 13.53
CA THR A 87 6.26 -6.35 13.12
C THR A 87 6.02 -6.18 11.63
N LEU A 88 6.53 -7.11 10.81
CA LEU A 88 6.33 -7.08 9.37
C LEU A 88 4.84 -7.21 8.98
N TYR A 89 4.08 -8.13 9.60
CA TYR A 89 2.64 -8.24 9.37
C TYR A 89 1.88 -6.96 9.75
N ARG A 90 2.28 -6.30 10.85
CA ARG A 90 1.70 -5.03 11.26
C ARG A 90 1.95 -3.94 10.22
N TRP A 91 3.17 -3.86 9.69
CA TRP A 91 3.51 -2.93 8.62
C TRP A 91 2.78 -3.22 7.31
N LEU A 92 2.70 -4.48 6.88
CA LEU A 92 1.91 -4.87 5.69
C LEU A 92 0.46 -4.39 5.79
N LYS A 93 -0.18 -4.61 6.95
CA LYS A 93 -1.55 -4.18 7.22
C LYS A 93 -1.69 -2.64 7.30
N GLN A 94 -0.70 -1.96 7.87
CA GLN A 94 -0.68 -0.50 7.99
C GLN A 94 -0.51 0.18 6.63
N HIS A 95 0.27 -0.42 5.72
CA HIS A 95 0.57 0.12 4.40
C HIS A 95 -0.32 -0.43 3.27
N GLY A 96 -1.25 -1.35 3.57
CA GLY A 96 -2.12 -1.99 2.57
C GLY A 96 -1.34 -2.74 1.50
N LEU A 97 -0.24 -3.41 1.88
CA LEU A 97 0.58 -4.20 0.98
C LEU A 97 0.10 -5.65 0.98
N GLU A 98 -0.39 -6.10 -0.16
CA GLU A 98 -0.79 -7.49 -0.40
C GLU A 98 0.02 -8.05 -1.57
N ARG A 99 0.28 -9.36 -1.51
CA ARG A 99 0.98 -10.06 -2.61
C ARG A 99 0.18 -9.83 -3.90
N PRO A 100 0.80 -9.27 -4.95
CA PRO A 100 0.14 -9.19 -6.24
C PRO A 100 -0.16 -10.63 -6.64
N VAL A 101 -1.46 -10.93 -6.76
CA VAL A 101 -1.91 -12.17 -7.35
C VAL A 101 -1.22 -12.23 -8.71
N PRO A 102 -0.48 -13.29 -9.06
CA PRO A 102 -0.05 -13.44 -10.44
C PRO A 102 -1.34 -13.49 -11.23
N THR A 103 -1.73 -12.35 -11.83
CA THR A 103 -2.61 -12.37 -12.97
C THR A 103 -1.84 -13.23 -13.94
N SER A 104 -2.27 -14.48 -14.05
CA SER A 104 -2.11 -15.24 -15.28
C SER A 104 -2.69 -14.34 -16.37
N SER A 105 -1.86 -13.42 -16.88
CA SER A 105 -2.02 -12.93 -18.24
C SER A 105 -2.18 -14.19 -19.07
N PRO A 106 -3.25 -14.32 -19.87
CA PRO A 106 -3.28 -15.37 -20.84
C PRO A 106 -2.07 -15.11 -21.72
N VAL A 107 -1.01 -15.92 -21.55
CA VAL A 107 -0.12 -16.22 -22.65
C VAL A 107 -1.06 -16.59 -23.77
N SER A 108 -1.17 -15.68 -24.74
CA SER A 108 -1.70 -15.97 -26.04
C SER A 108 -1.01 -17.26 -26.48
N ARG A 109 -1.74 -18.36 -26.34
CA ARG A 109 -1.49 -19.53 -27.16
C ARG A 109 -1.80 -19.03 -28.56
N GLU A 110 -0.76 -18.58 -29.25
CA GLU A 110 -0.73 -18.74 -30.69
C GLU A 110 -0.97 -20.23 -30.91
N THR A 111 -2.21 -20.51 -31.28
CA THR A 111 -2.66 -21.77 -31.80
C THR A 111 -1.90 -22.01 -33.10
N GLU A 112 -0.74 -22.62 -32.98
CA GLU A 112 -0.12 -23.29 -34.12
C GLU A 112 -1.10 -24.38 -34.55
N GLY A 113 -1.70 -24.15 -35.72
CA GLY A 113 -2.84 -24.88 -36.22
C GLY A 113 -2.54 -26.37 -36.35
N ALA A 114 -3.37 -27.18 -35.70
CA ALA A 114 -3.43 -28.61 -35.95
C ALA A 114 -3.82 -28.87 -37.41
N SER A 115 -2.92 -29.53 -38.11
CA SER A 115 -3.18 -30.73 -38.93
C SER A 115 -4.59 -30.92 -39.49
N HIS A 116 -4.71 -30.88 -40.82
CA HIS A 116 -5.65 -31.77 -41.49
C HIS A 116 -4.95 -32.50 -42.64
N ALA A 117 -4.58 -33.75 -42.35
CA ALA A 117 -4.32 -34.75 -43.35
C ALA A 117 -5.64 -35.07 -44.06
N THR A 118 -5.63 -35.11 -45.39
CA THR A 118 -6.58 -35.92 -46.15
C THR A 118 -5.83 -36.52 -47.33
N ARG A 119 -5.83 -37.86 -47.35
CA ARG A 119 -5.25 -38.72 -48.36
C ARG A 119 -6.35 -39.29 -49.24
N ALA A 120 -5.98 -39.56 -50.49
CA ALA A 120 -6.52 -40.51 -51.49
C ALA A 120 -7.22 -39.86 -52.72
N PRO A 121 -7.29 -40.54 -53.88
CA PRO A 121 -6.23 -41.28 -54.60
C PRO A 121 -6.14 -40.89 -56.12
N SER A 122 -5.16 -41.48 -56.82
CA SER A 122 -4.95 -41.61 -58.31
C SER A 122 -6.24 -41.80 -59.15
N PRO A 123 -6.31 -41.64 -60.51
CA PRO A 123 -5.24 -41.96 -61.49
C PRO A 123 -5.16 -41.17 -62.83
N ALA A 124 -4.15 -41.56 -63.62
CA ALA A 124 -4.11 -41.73 -65.09
C ALA A 124 -3.59 -40.61 -66.01
N ALA A 125 -2.71 -41.07 -66.91
CA ALA A 125 -2.06 -40.41 -68.04
C ALA A 125 -3.05 -40.04 -69.18
N PRO A 126 -2.59 -39.43 -70.28
CA PRO A 126 -1.84 -40.16 -71.31
C PRO A 126 -0.40 -39.68 -71.54
#